data_AF-A0A9K3IEZ3-F1
#
_entry.id   AF-A0A9K3IEZ3-F1
#
_cell.length_a   1.000
_cell.length_b   1.000
_cell.length_c   1.000
_cell.angle_alpha   90.00
_cell.angle_beta   90.00
_cell.angle_gamma   90.00
#
_symmetry.space_group_name_H-M   'P 1'
#
loop_
_entity.id
_entity.type
_entity.pdbx_description
1 polymer ?
#
loop_
_entity_poly.entity_id
_entity_poly.type
_entity_poly.pdbx_seq_one_letter_code
_entity_poly.pdbx_strand_id
1 'polypeptide(L)'
;MSPVSVIDNEVDILIGAFRSDLTSFMEEWRSIFSRFHLIVVKDPDVKEFKIPVGFDVRVYTESDIVKVVGSSKPSLFSGYSSRYFGYLVSNKKYIISIDDDCSPAKTS
;
A
#
# COMPACT_ATOMS: atom_id res chain seq x y z
N MET A 1 -26.70 4.92 -16.80
CA MET A 1 -26.03 5.13 -15.51
C MET A 1 -25.07 6.28 -15.68
N SER A 2 -25.15 7.33 -14.86
CA SER A 2 -24.09 8.34 -14.81
C SER A 2 -22.79 7.67 -14.37
N PRO A 3 -21.63 7.99 -14.96
CA PRO A 3 -20.36 7.44 -14.50
C PRO A 3 -20.20 7.78 -13.02
N VAL A 4 -19.93 6.77 -12.19
CA VAL A 4 -19.59 6.98 -10.79
C VAL A 4 -18.27 7.75 -10.77
N SER A 5 -18.31 9.01 -10.33
CA SER A 5 -17.11 9.82 -10.15
C SER A 5 -16.46 9.41 -8.83
N VAL A 6 -15.29 8.79 -8.91
CA VAL A 6 -14.44 8.53 -7.74
C VAL A 6 -13.67 9.82 -7.43
N ILE A 7 -13.80 10.31 -6.20
CA ILE A 7 -13.04 11.48 -5.75
C ILE A 7 -11.69 10.98 -5.24
N ASP A 8 -10.62 11.35 -5.93
CA ASP A 8 -9.27 10.80 -5.72
C ASP A 8 -8.77 10.99 -4.27
N ASN A 9 -9.11 12.10 -3.62
CA ASN A 9 -8.70 12.38 -2.25
C ASN A 9 -9.45 11.57 -1.16
N GLU A 10 -10.50 10.83 -1.53
CA GLU A 10 -11.29 9.98 -0.63
C GLU A 10 -10.79 8.52 -0.59
N VAL A 11 -9.73 8.19 -1.34
CA VAL A 11 -9.24 6.81 -1.50
C VAL A 11 -7.78 6.69 -1.04
N ASP A 12 -7.51 5.66 -0.23
CA ASP A 12 -6.16 5.12 -0.05
C ASP A 12 -6.04 3.77 -0.75
N ILE A 13 -4.94 3.57 -1.49
CA ILE A 13 -4.55 2.24 -1.96
C ILE A 13 -3.52 1.68 -1.00
N LEU A 14 -3.80 0.51 -0.48
CA LEU A 14 -2.96 -0.22 0.44
C LEU A 14 -2.16 -1.28 -0.31
N ILE A 15 -0.85 -1.37 -0.02
CA ILE A 15 0.03 -2.44 -0.47
C ILE A 15 0.82 -2.98 0.73
N GLY A 16 0.77 -4.30 0.96
CA GLY A 16 1.73 -4.98 1.82
C GLY A 16 2.95 -5.38 0.98
N ALA A 17 4.14 -4.91 1.33
CA ALA A 17 5.33 -5.09 0.51
C ALA A 17 6.23 -6.21 1.04
N PHE A 18 6.29 -7.32 0.29
CA PHE A 18 7.13 -8.49 0.55
C PHE A 18 8.38 -8.53 -0.33
N ARG A 19 8.45 -7.62 -1.30
CA ARG A 19 9.56 -7.50 -2.25
C ARG A 19 10.42 -6.29 -1.95
N SER A 20 11.69 -6.43 -2.27
CA SER A 20 12.67 -5.35 -2.14
C SER A 20 12.53 -4.28 -3.23
N ASP A 21 12.03 -4.61 -4.42
CA ASP A 21 11.84 -3.66 -5.51
C ASP A 21 10.40 -3.72 -6.05
N LEU A 22 9.63 -2.66 -5.81
CA LEU A 22 8.26 -2.51 -6.31
C LEU A 22 8.16 -1.80 -7.66
N THR A 23 9.29 -1.50 -8.31
CA THR A 23 9.32 -0.70 -9.55
C THR A 23 8.40 -1.29 -10.63
N SER A 24 8.60 -2.54 -11.05
CA SER A 24 7.78 -3.12 -12.13
C SER A 24 6.28 -3.07 -11.81
N PHE A 25 5.91 -3.52 -10.61
CA PHE A 25 4.53 -3.54 -10.14
C PHE A 25 3.88 -2.14 -10.13
N MET A 26 4.56 -1.14 -9.58
CA MET A 26 4.01 0.21 -9.50
C MET A 26 3.97 0.90 -10.86
N GLU A 27 4.91 0.60 -11.76
CA GLU A 27 4.89 1.11 -13.14
C GLU A 27 3.73 0.51 -13.95
N GLU A 28 3.44 -0.78 -13.80
CA GLU A 28 2.28 -1.44 -14.43
C GLU A 28 0.96 -0.79 -14.01
N TRP A 29 0.86 -0.36 -12.74
CA TRP A 29 -0.30 0.34 -12.21
C TRP A 29 -0.27 1.86 -12.34
N ARG A 30 0.74 2.46 -13.00
CA ARG A 30 0.99 3.91 -12.95
C ARG A 30 -0.24 4.77 -13.22
N SER A 31 -1.05 4.40 -14.21
CA SER A 31 -2.28 5.14 -14.58
C SER A 31 -3.32 5.22 -13.46
N ILE A 32 -3.33 4.26 -12.54
CA ILE A 32 -4.23 4.19 -11.38
C ILE A 32 -3.51 4.74 -10.14
N PHE A 33 -2.32 4.25 -9.83
CA PHE A 33 -1.61 4.59 -8.59
C PHE A 33 -1.20 6.05 -8.52
N SER A 34 -0.95 6.72 -9.64
CA SER A 34 -0.62 8.15 -9.64
C SER A 34 -1.79 9.07 -9.25
N ARG A 35 -3.01 8.54 -9.21
CA ARG A 35 -4.21 9.31 -8.85
C ARG A 35 -4.48 9.34 -7.36
N PHE A 36 -4.06 8.33 -6.62
CA PHE A 36 -4.46 8.10 -5.24
C PHE A 36 -3.27 8.14 -4.30
N HIS A 37 -3.52 8.40 -3.02
CA HIS A 37 -2.48 8.22 -1.99
C HIS A 37 -2.27 6.73 -1.75
N LEU A 38 -1.00 6.33 -1.65
CA LEU A 38 -0.58 4.95 -1.45
C LEU A 38 -0.07 4.79 -0.02
N ILE A 39 -0.59 3.78 0.68
CA ILE A 39 -0.04 3.30 1.94
C ILE A 39 0.70 2.00 1.64
N VAL A 40 2.02 2.02 1.82
CA VAL A 40 2.84 0.81 1.70
C VAL A 40 3.30 0.38 3.09
N VAL A 41 2.92 -0.82 3.52
CA VAL A 41 3.42 -1.42 4.75
C VAL A 41 4.57 -2.34 4.38
N LYS A 42 5.79 -1.94 4.73
CA LYS A 42 7.00 -2.70 4.45
C LYS A 42 7.09 -3.86 5.44
N ASP A 43 7.21 -5.07 4.92
CA ASP A 43 7.41 -6.26 5.74
C ASP A 43 8.76 -6.19 6.49
N PRO A 44 8.82 -6.60 7.78
CA PRO A 44 10.06 -6.59 8.56
C PRO A 44 11.19 -7.43 7.94
N ASP A 45 10.87 -8.50 7.21
CA ASP A 45 11.86 -9.39 6.60
C ASP A 45 12.51 -8.78 5.34
N VAL A 46 11.91 -7.73 4.78
CA VAL A 46 12.45 -7.01 3.62
C VAL A 46 13.54 -6.04 4.09
N LYS A 47 14.81 -6.35 3.79
CA LYS A 47 15.93 -5.49 4.22
C LYS A 47 16.06 -4.24 3.36
N GLU A 48 16.27 -4.44 2.08
CA GLU A 48 16.35 -3.38 1.08
C GLU A 48 14.97 -3.10 0.49
N PHE A 49 14.66 -1.83 0.25
CA PHE A 49 13.33 -1.45 -0.23
C PHE A 49 13.41 -0.27 -1.19
N LYS A 50 12.78 -0.43 -2.35
CA LYS A 50 12.80 0.52 -3.45
C LYS A 50 11.39 0.71 -4.03
N ILE A 51 11.01 1.96 -4.16
CA ILE A 51 9.80 2.43 -4.83
C ILE A 51 10.22 3.44 -5.92
N PRO A 52 9.60 3.39 -7.11
CA PRO A 52 9.79 4.42 -8.14
C PRO A 52 9.31 5.80 -7.69
N VAL A 53 9.87 6.85 -8.29
CA VAL A 53 9.47 8.23 -8.00
C VAL A 53 8.14 8.61 -8.66
N GLY A 54 7.53 9.69 -8.18
CA GLY A 54 6.33 10.28 -8.79
C GLY A 54 5.00 9.68 -8.32
N PHE A 55 5.00 9.01 -7.17
CA PHE A 55 3.79 8.54 -6.48
C PHE A 55 3.63 9.26 -5.14
N ASP A 56 2.39 9.58 -4.78
CA ASP A 56 2.07 10.04 -3.42
C ASP A 56 2.01 8.82 -2.50
N VAL A 57 3.12 8.51 -1.83
CA VAL A 57 3.27 7.27 -1.06
C VAL A 57 3.77 7.54 0.35
N ARG A 58 3.11 6.92 1.32
CA ARG A 58 3.59 6.79 2.69
C ARG A 58 3.99 5.35 2.97
N VAL A 59 5.27 5.16 3.28
CA VAL A 59 5.82 3.87 3.70
C VAL A 59 5.81 3.78 5.22
N TYR A 60 5.27 2.68 5.75
CA TYR A 60 5.33 2.33 7.17
C TYR A 60 6.30 1.17 7.38
N THR A 61 7.16 1.31 8.38
CA THR A 61 8.12 0.28 8.80
C THR A 61 7.68 -0.39 10.09
N GLU A 62 8.35 -1.46 10.50
CA GLU A 62 8.15 -2.07 11.82
C GLU A 62 8.26 -1.04 12.95
N SER A 63 9.19 -0.09 12.84
CA SER A 63 9.35 0.97 13.85
C SER A 63 8.12 1.87 13.97
N ASP A 64 7.40 2.09 12.88
CA ASP A 64 6.18 2.90 12.86
C ASP A 64 4.98 2.10 13.37
N ILE A 65 4.93 0.81 13.05
CA ILE A 65 3.96 -0.14 13.62
C ILE A 65 4.08 -0.13 15.15
N VAL A 66 5.29 -0.34 15.69
CA VAL A 66 5.55 -0.34 17.14
C VAL A 66 5.11 0.97 17.80
N LYS A 67 5.31 2.13 17.17
CA LYS A 67 4.85 3.43 17.70
C LYS A 67 3.34 3.52 17.83
N VAL A 68 2.59 2.88 16.93
CA VAL A 68 1.11 2.95 16.89
C VAL A 68 0.46 1.87 17.74
N VAL A 69 0.93 0.61 17.65
CA VAL A 69 0.27 -0.54 18.31
C VAL A 69 0.98 -1.01 19.59
N GLY A 70 2.14 -0.43 19.90
CA GLY A 70 3.00 -0.82 21.02
C GLY A 70 3.87 -2.04 20.71
N SER A 71 4.89 -2.25 21.55
CA SER A 71 5.94 -3.27 21.33
C SER A 71 5.49 -4.72 21.53
N SER A 72 4.29 -4.96 22.06
CA SER A 72 3.81 -6.32 22.37
C SER A 72 3.25 -7.09 21.18
N LYS A 73 2.94 -6.40 20.07
CA LYS A 73 2.18 -6.97 18.94
C LYS A 73 2.69 -6.62 17.52
N PRO A 74 3.94 -6.18 17.28
CA PRO A 74 4.36 -5.80 15.92
C PRO A 74 4.32 -6.97 14.95
N SER A 75 4.58 -8.19 15.42
CA SER A 75 4.54 -9.42 14.62
C SER A 75 3.14 -9.78 14.08
N LEU A 76 2.06 -9.15 14.57
CA LEU A 76 0.72 -9.31 13.99
C LEU A 76 0.57 -8.58 12.65
N PHE A 77 1.52 -7.72 12.31
CA PHE A 77 1.52 -6.89 11.10
C PHE A 77 2.72 -7.21 10.19
N SER A 78 3.11 -8.48 10.12
CA SER A 78 4.04 -9.03 9.12
C SER A 78 3.31 -9.97 8.15
N GLY A 79 4.00 -10.41 7.11
CA GLY A 79 3.46 -11.24 6.03
C GLY A 79 2.16 -10.65 5.47
N TYR A 80 1.27 -11.53 5.01
CA TYR A 80 -0.04 -11.13 4.48
C TYR A 80 -0.91 -10.32 5.46
N SER A 81 -0.60 -10.32 6.76
CA SER A 81 -1.30 -9.50 7.75
C SER A 81 -0.76 -8.06 7.89
N SER A 82 0.38 -7.73 7.29
CA SER A 82 0.94 -6.37 7.28
C SER A 82 -0.06 -5.31 6.79
N ARG A 83 -0.87 -5.64 5.78
CA ARG A 83 -1.98 -4.82 5.30
C ARG A 83 -3.01 -4.43 6.36
N TYR A 84 -3.19 -5.21 7.42
CA TYR A 84 -4.10 -4.82 8.50
C TYR A 84 -3.68 -3.52 9.19
N PHE A 85 -2.38 -3.23 9.19
CA PHE A 85 -1.87 -1.97 9.72
C PHE A 85 -2.33 -0.77 8.88
N GLY A 86 -2.31 -0.89 7.55
CA GLY A 86 -2.74 0.19 6.66
C GLY A 86 -4.21 0.57 6.87
N TYR A 87 -5.08 -0.41 7.15
CA TYR A 87 -6.49 -0.14 7.50
C TYR A 87 -6.65 0.60 8.83
N LEU A 88 -5.72 0.43 9.78
CA LEU A 88 -5.76 1.13 11.07
C LEU A 88 -5.33 2.59 10.96
N VAL A 89 -4.41 2.91 10.04
CA VAL A 89 -3.80 4.25 9.93
C VAL A 89 -4.41 5.11 8.82
N SER A 90 -5.14 4.51 7.88
CA SER A 90 -5.90 5.27 6.88
C SER A 90 -7.07 5.99 7.53
N ASN A 91 -7.32 7.22 7.08
CA ASN A 91 -8.50 8.01 7.45
C ASN A 91 -9.40 8.29 6.24
N LYS A 92 -9.16 7.59 5.12
CA LYS A 92 -9.90 7.76 3.88
C LYS A 92 -11.21 6.98 3.92
N LYS A 93 -12.16 7.45 3.12
CA LYS A 93 -13.50 6.87 3.03
C LYS A 93 -13.49 5.50 2.37
N TYR A 94 -12.60 5.31 1.39
CA TYR A 94 -12.41 4.05 0.69
C TYR A 94 -10.96 3.60 0.84
N ILE A 95 -10.78 2.32 1.15
CA ILE A 95 -9.47 1.69 1.28
C ILE A 95 -9.46 0.47 0.37
N ILE A 96 -8.59 0.48 -0.64
CA ILE A 96 -8.46 -0.60 -1.62
C ILE A 96 -7.12 -1.27 -1.40
N SER A 97 -7.11 -2.56 -1.09
CA SER A 97 -5.85 -3.32 -0.98
C SER A 97 -5.49 -4.01 -2.27
N ILE A 98 -4.23 -3.95 -2.66
CA ILE A 98 -3.67 -4.63 -3.83
C ILE A 98 -2.38 -5.33 -3.40
N ASP A 99 -2.26 -6.62 -3.75
CA ASP A 99 -1.05 -7.41 -3.49
C ASP A 99 0.10 -6.95 -4.39
N ASP A 100 1.35 -7.11 -3.92
CA ASP A 100 2.54 -6.57 -4.60
C ASP A 100 3.01 -7.35 -5.85
N ASP A 101 2.32 -8.45 -6.21
CA ASP A 101 2.34 -9.13 -7.53
C ASP A 101 1.10 -8.95 -8.38
N CYS A 102 0.08 -8.27 -7.90
CA CYS A 102 -1.13 -8.16 -8.68
C CYS A 102 -0.86 -7.27 -9.89
N SER A 103 -0.93 -7.78 -11.12
CA SER A 103 -0.90 -6.95 -12.33
C SER A 103 -2.32 -6.53 -12.73
N PRO A 104 -2.49 -5.35 -13.36
CA PRO A 104 -3.78 -4.96 -13.92
C PRO A 104 -4.28 -6.00 -14.93
N ALA A 105 -5.58 -6.29 -14.90
CA ALA A 105 -6.19 -7.13 -15.93
C ALA A 105 -6.04 -6.46 -17.30
N LYS A 106 -5.62 -7.24 -18.31
CA LYS A 106 -5.59 -6.77 -19.69
C LYS A 106 -7.02 -6.53 -20.16
N THR A 107 -7.31 -5.34 -20.64
CA THR A 107 -8.53 -5.07 -21.40
C THR A 107 -8.42 -5.81 -22.73
N SER A 108 -9.25 -6.83 -22.92
CA SER A 108 -9.44 -7.55 -24.18
C SER A 108 -9.99 -6.64 -25.28
#